data_AF-A0A0W1KL75-F1
#
_entry.id   AF-A0A0W1KL75-F1
#
_cell.length_a   1.000
_cell.length_b   1.000
_cell.length_c   1.000
_cell.angle_alpha   90.00
_cell.angle_beta   90.00
_cell.angle_gamma   90.00
#
_symmetry.space_group_name_H-M   'P 1'
#
loop_
_entity.id
_entity.type
_entity.pdbx_description
1 polymer ?
#
loop_
_entity_poly.entity_id
_entity_poly.type
_entity_poly.pdbx_seq_one_letter_code
_entity_poly.pdbx_strand_id
1 'polypeptide(L)' 'MRHSEFWEVVERAFPNGRGLALAHDLVIPELGSRPAAEAIADTDPQEVWHALRVAMDLPESYEYLHRKSK' A
#
# COMPACT_ATOMS: atom_id res chain seq x y z
N MET A 1 2.17 -6.43 8.79
CA MET A 1 1.82 -5.02 9.05
C MET A 1 0.36 -4.99 9.53
N ARG A 2 -0.04 -4.09 10.44
CA ARG A 2 -1.47 -3.93 10.80
C ARG A 2 -2.22 -3.16 9.72
N HIS A 3 -3.54 -3.36 9.64
CA HIS A 3 -4.39 -2.65 8.68
C HIS A 3 -4.34 -1.12 8.83
N SER A 4 -4.15 -0.60 10.06
CA SER A 4 -3.96 0.84 10.29
C SER A 4 -2.57 1.31 9.82
N GLU A 5 -1.53 0.50 10.03
CA GLU A 5 -0.15 0.81 9.59
C GLU A 5 -0.05 0.85 8.06
N PHE A 6 -0.86 0.06 7.35
CA PHE A 6 -0.97 0.14 5.89
C PHE A 6 -1.40 1.53 5.43
N TRP A 7 -2.49 2.04 5.99
CA TRP A 7 -2.99 3.37 5.63
C TRP A 7 -2.02 4.50 6.00
N GLU A 8 -1.35 4.37 7.15
CA GLU A 8 -0.27 5.30 7.54
C GLU A 8 0.90 5.29 6.54
N VAL A 9 1.30 4.11 6.08
CA VAL A 9 2.37 3.96 5.10
C VAL A 9 1.97 4.50 3.74
N VAL A 10 0.73 4.26 3.30
CA VAL A 10 0.15 4.81 2.06
C VAL A 10 0.15 6.34 2.09
N GLU A 11 -0.34 6.97 3.15
CA GLU A 11 -0.34 8.44 3.26
C GLU A 11 1.08 9.00 3.32
N ARG A 12 2.01 8.32 4.00
CA ARG A 12 3.42 8.74 4.06
C ARG A 12 4.13 8.65 2.71
N ALA A 13 3.82 7.65 1.90
CA ALA A 13 4.39 7.49 0.57
C ALA A 13 3.76 8.48 -0.44
N PHE A 14 2.49 8.83 -0.24
CA PHE A 14 1.73 9.69 -1.16
C PHE A 14 0.97 10.79 -0.40
N PRO A 15 1.68 11.81 0.11
CA PRO A 15 1.08 12.84 0.95
C PRO A 15 0.10 13.71 0.18
N ASN A 16 -0.72 14.44 0.96
CA ASN A 16 -1.80 15.34 0.52
C ASN A 16 -3.05 14.59 0.06
N GLY A 17 -3.37 13.45 0.69
CA GLY A 17 -4.57 12.66 0.39
C GLY A 17 -4.53 11.91 -0.93
N ARG A 18 -3.40 11.93 -1.64
CA ARG A 18 -3.22 11.16 -2.89
C ARG A 18 -3.13 9.66 -2.64
N GLY A 19 -2.65 9.25 -1.48
CA GLY A 19 -2.53 7.84 -1.11
C GLY A 19 -3.87 7.12 -1.06
N LEU A 20 -4.91 7.74 -0.49
CA LEU A 20 -6.22 7.13 -0.40
C LEU A 20 -6.86 6.93 -1.78
N ALA A 21 -6.86 7.97 -2.62
CA ALA A 21 -7.38 7.87 -3.99
C ALA A 21 -6.61 6.80 -4.79
N LEU A 22 -5.28 6.79 -4.71
CA LEU A 22 -4.46 5.79 -5.38
C LEU A 22 -4.81 4.36 -4.95
N ALA A 23 -5.00 4.11 -3.65
CA ALA A 23 -5.33 2.78 -3.13
C ALA A 23 -6.70 2.27 -3.63
N HIS A 24 -7.63 3.18 -3.94
CA HIS A 24 -8.95 2.86 -4.48
C HIS A 24 -8.99 2.73 -6.01
N ASP A 25 -8.17 3.49 -6.73
CA ASP A 25 -8.27 3.60 -8.19
C ASP A 25 -7.26 2.73 -8.94
N LEU A 26 -6.10 2.44 -8.35
CA LEU A 26 -5.05 1.66 -9.00
C LEU A 26 -5.38 0.17 -8.96
N VAL A 27 -5.70 -0.42 -10.11
CA VAL A 27 -5.86 -1.86 -10.28
C VAL A 27 -4.50 -2.54 -10.32
N ILE A 28 -4.27 -3.51 -9.42
CA ILE A 28 -3.01 -4.22 -9.28
C ILE A 28 -3.20 -5.69 -9.69
N PRO A 29 -2.58 -6.16 -10.79
CA PRO A 29 -2.73 -7.53 -11.28
C PRO A 29 -2.39 -8.61 -10.25
N GLU A 30 -1.32 -8.39 -9.47
CA GLU A 30 -0.81 -9.29 -8.44
C GLU A 30 -1.81 -9.50 -7.29
N LEU A 31 -2.74 -8.57 -7.09
CA LEU A 31 -3.79 -8.65 -6.09
C LEU A 31 -5.08 -9.27 -6.63
N GLY A 32 -5.03 -9.90 -7.81
CA GLY A 32 -6.19 -10.45 -8.50
C GLY A 32 -6.89 -9.45 -9.42
N SER A 33 -6.15 -8.47 -9.96
CA SER A 33 -6.68 -7.39 -10.80
C SER A 33 -7.77 -6.55 -10.11
N ARG A 34 -7.51 -6.18 -8.84
CA ARG A 34 -8.35 -5.29 -8.04
C ARG A 34 -7.51 -4.24 -7.30
N PRO A 35 -8.14 -3.17 -6.78
CA PRO A 35 -7.43 -2.15 -6.04
C PRO A 35 -6.92 -2.61 -4.68
N ALA A 36 -5.89 -1.93 -4.18
CA ALA A 36 -5.31 -2.21 -2.86
C ALA A 36 -6.34 -2.05 -1.72
N ALA A 37 -7.24 -1.06 -1.82
CA ALA A 37 -8.30 -0.82 -0.84
C ALA A 37 -9.34 -1.95 -0.78
N GLU A 38 -9.48 -2.75 -1.84
CA GLU A 38 -10.33 -3.94 -1.84
C GLU A 38 -9.57 -5.15 -1.30
N ALA A 39 -8.34 -5.37 -1.80
CA ALA A 39 -7.51 -6.51 -1.42
C ALA A 39 -7.12 -6.51 0.07
N ILE A 40 -6.99 -5.34 0.70
CA ILE A 40 -6.61 -5.23 2.12
C ILE A 40 -7.63 -5.87 3.09
N ALA A 41 -8.86 -6.11 2.63
CA ALA A 41 -9.91 -6.73 3.45
C ALA A 41 -9.67 -8.23 3.71
N ASP A 42 -8.99 -8.92 2.80
CA ASP A 42 -8.80 -10.38 2.83
C ASP A 42 -7.36 -10.84 2.58
N THR A 43 -6.45 -9.92 2.24
CA THR A 43 -5.03 -10.19 1.95
C THR A 43 -4.14 -9.58 3.05
N ASP A 44 -2.98 -10.18 3.33
CA ASP A 44 -2.07 -9.64 4.35
C ASP A 44 -1.64 -8.20 4.00
N PRO A 45 -1.73 -7.23 4.94
CA PRO A 45 -1.38 -5.84 4.65
C PRO A 45 0.04 -5.60 4.13
N GLN A 46 1.01 -6.44 4.53
CA GLN A 46 2.37 -6.34 4.01
C GLN A 46 2.42 -6.77 2.53
N GLU A 47 1.69 -7.81 2.15
CA GLU A 47 1.61 -8.27 0.75
C GLU A 47 0.93 -7.23 -0.14
N VAL A 48 -0.17 -6.63 0.34
CA VAL A 48 -0.85 -5.54 -0.37
C VAL A 48 0.06 -4.32 -0.53
N TRP A 49 0.80 -3.95 0.53
CA TRP A 49 1.78 -2.87 0.45
C TRP A 49 2.91 -3.17 -0.54
N HIS A 50 3.44 -4.40 -0.51
CA HIS A 50 4.48 -4.83 -1.43
C HIS A 50 4.02 -4.71 -2.89
N ALA A 51 2.83 -5.21 -3.20
CA ALA A 51 2.26 -5.15 -4.55
C ALA A 51 2.05 -3.69 -5.01
N LEU A 52 1.52 -2.83 -4.14
CA LEU A 52 1.37 -1.39 -4.42
C LEU A 52 2.72 -0.69 -4.64
N ARG A 53 3.73 -1.00 -3.81
CA ARG A 53 5.10 -0.48 -3.94
C ARG A 53 5.71 -0.86 -5.29
N VAL A 54 5.55 -2.12 -5.71
CA VAL A 54 6.02 -2.62 -7.00
C VAL A 54 5.27 -1.94 -8.14
N ALA A 55 3.95 -1.87 -8.10
CA ALA A 55 3.12 -1.26 -9.14
C ALA A 55 3.44 0.23 -9.36
N MET A 56 3.81 0.94 -8.29
CA MET A 56 4.18 2.36 -8.31
C MET A 56 5.69 2.62 -8.46
N ASP A 57 6.48 1.56 -8.67
CA ASP A 57 7.94 1.61 -8.78
C ASP A 57 8.62 2.39 -7.62
N LEU A 58 8.10 2.24 -6.40
CA LEU A 58 8.69 2.88 -5.22
C LEU A 58 9.98 2.15 -4.80
N PRO A 59 10.97 2.83 -4.21
CA PRO A 59 12.21 2.19 -3.79
C PRO A 59 12.01 1.06 -2.76
N GLU A 60 12.89 0.05 -2.74
CA GLU A 60 12.85 -1.06 -1.77
C GLU A 60 12.90 -0.58 -0.31
N SER A 61 13.51 0.59 -0.07
CA SER A 61 13.56 1.21 1.26
C SER A 61 12.17 1.52 1.86
N TYR A 62 11.10 1.47 1.06
CA TYR A 62 9.71 1.66 1.46
C TYR A 62 9.02 0.36 1.89
N GLU A 63 9.60 -0.82 1.64
CA GLU A 63 9.00 -2.13 1.94
C GLU A 63 8.55 -2.22 3.41
N TYR A 64 9.38 -1.74 4.33
CA TYR A 64 9.09 -1.73 5.77
C TYR A 64 8.96 -0.31 6.34
N LEU A 65 8.35 0.61 5.59
CA LEU A 65 8.23 2.02 5.99
C LEU A 65 7.55 2.20 7.37
N HIS A 66 6.61 1.32 7.72
CA HIS A 66 5.95 1.30 9.04
C HIS A 66 6.95 1.09 10.18
N ARG A 67 8.04 0.34 9.98
CA ARG A 67 9.06 0.06 11.00
C ARG A 67 10.02 1.23 11.24
N LYS A 68 10.14 2.14 10.26
CA LYS A 68 11.02 3.32 10.34
C LYS A 68 10.41 4.46 11.17
N SER A 69 9.23 4.27 11.76
CA SER A 69 8.50 5.30 12.51
C SER A 69 8.73 5.23 14.03
N LYS A 70 9.87 4.68 14.49
CA LYS A 70 10.19 4.57 15.91
C LYS A 70 11.44 5.36 16.26
#